data_AF-A0A922A0K2-F1
#
_entry.id   AF-A0A922A0K2-F1
#
_cell.length_a   1.000
_cell.length_b   1.000
_cell.length_c   1.000
_cell.angle_alpha   90.00
_cell.angle_beta   90.00
_cell.angle_gamma   90.00
#
_symmetry.space_group_name_H-M   'P 1'
#
loop_
_entity.id
_entity.type
_entity.pdbx_description
1 polymer ?
#
loop_
_entity_poly.entity_id
_entity_poly.type
_entity_poly.pdbx_seq_one_letter_code
_entity_poly.pdbx_strand_id
1 'polypeptide(L)'
;MPPSLGSPARKSSDSEESSRGNFYERNAKFFCNLKFLLFSMSCFHISYKHTLNVPSKNLTLALSQALIFFYAQNWMLPKNSPVKFRGDSRLLDGNSGNSHVDLEGGFYYSSNNIKFSFTTTYIVTLLSWIVIEYHEKYADIGELKHVKDIIKWGSDYLLNFFPPQNATSDAIIFTSNETQNTPNDINCWQRSEDMTYQRPVSQCGSTASDLAGEIVEALSATSLVFKEDTKYSNDLVEATEKLFEIASKVDSTRDARKFYNSTGFEDELLWEGTWLFFATGNTSFLNYSTTGTYNSSVAKEKSSNKGVFLLEQ
;
A
#
# COMPACT_ATOMS: atom_id res chain seq x y z
N MET A 1 -71.79 3.57 51.27
CA MET A 1 -71.11 3.44 49.96
C MET A 1 -71.12 4.82 49.33
N PRO A 2 -69.98 5.55 49.28
CA PRO A 2 -68.86 5.33 48.34
C PRO A 2 -67.47 5.67 49.00
N PRO A 3 -66.36 5.95 48.27
CA PRO A 3 -65.49 5.05 47.52
C PRO A 3 -64.04 4.93 48.09
N SER A 4 -63.29 3.94 47.63
CA SER A 4 -61.91 3.59 48.04
C SER A 4 -60.84 4.57 47.56
N LEU A 5 -59.93 4.99 48.45
CA LEU A 5 -58.69 5.69 48.10
C LEU A 5 -57.68 4.71 47.48
N GLY A 6 -57.22 5.02 46.27
CA GLY A 6 -56.10 4.35 45.60
C GLY A 6 -54.74 4.85 46.11
N SER A 7 -53.80 3.93 46.27
CA SER A 7 -52.40 4.21 46.59
C SER A 7 -51.67 4.95 45.46
N PRO A 8 -50.72 5.85 45.75
CA PRO A 8 -49.97 6.56 44.72
C PRO A 8 -48.93 5.65 44.05
N ALA A 9 -48.84 5.75 42.72
CA ALA A 9 -47.90 5.03 41.89
C ALA A 9 -46.44 5.41 42.24
N ARG A 10 -45.63 4.39 42.53
CA ARG A 10 -44.18 4.46 42.68
C ARG A 10 -43.59 4.73 41.29
N LYS A 11 -43.15 5.96 41.01
CA LYS A 11 -42.35 6.27 39.81
C LYS A 11 -41.04 5.47 39.89
N SER A 12 -40.71 4.78 38.79
CA SER A 12 -39.56 3.89 38.63
C SER A 12 -38.24 4.64 38.82
N SER A 13 -37.51 4.32 39.89
CA SER A 13 -36.10 4.69 40.10
C SER A 13 -35.14 4.09 39.06
N ASP A 14 -35.60 3.07 38.35
CA ASP A 14 -34.73 2.20 37.55
C ASP A 14 -34.30 2.84 36.21
N SER A 15 -35.02 3.84 35.71
CA SER A 15 -34.69 4.51 34.45
C SER A 15 -33.60 5.58 34.59
N GLU A 16 -33.54 6.29 35.71
CA GLU A 16 -32.48 7.28 36.00
C GLU A 16 -31.15 6.60 36.36
N GLU A 17 -31.19 5.44 37.01
CA GLU A 17 -29.99 4.68 37.39
C GLU A 17 -29.33 4.01 36.19
N SER A 18 -30.13 3.48 35.25
CA SER A 18 -29.66 2.93 33.96
C SER A 18 -29.08 4.02 33.03
N SER A 19 -29.67 5.22 33.04
CA SER A 19 -29.17 6.39 32.32
C SER A 19 -27.81 6.87 32.86
N ARG A 20 -27.65 6.92 34.20
CA ARG A 20 -26.36 7.26 34.85
C ARG A 20 -25.31 6.18 34.60
N GLY A 21 -25.66 4.90 34.69
CA GLY A 21 -24.74 3.80 34.40
C GLY A 21 -24.14 3.89 32.99
N ASN A 22 -24.98 4.12 31.98
CA ASN A 22 -24.54 4.31 30.60
C ASN A 22 -23.68 5.57 30.38
N PHE A 23 -23.93 6.65 31.14
CA PHE A 23 -23.12 7.87 31.09
C PHE A 23 -21.72 7.65 31.69
N TYR A 24 -21.63 7.00 32.84
CA TYR A 24 -20.34 6.67 33.46
C TYR A 24 -19.54 5.64 32.64
N GLU A 25 -20.19 4.66 32.03
CA GLU A 25 -19.52 3.66 31.20
C GLU A 25 -19.01 4.24 29.86
N ARG A 26 -19.79 5.14 29.23
CA ARG A 26 -19.34 5.88 28.03
C ARG A 26 -18.19 6.82 28.35
N ASN A 27 -18.25 7.55 29.47
CA ASN A 27 -17.16 8.41 29.90
C ASN A 27 -15.92 7.60 30.29
N ALA A 28 -16.07 6.46 30.96
CA ALA A 28 -14.95 5.56 31.30
C ALA A 28 -14.27 5.00 30.04
N LYS A 29 -15.04 4.58 29.02
CA LYS A 29 -14.50 4.15 27.71
C LYS A 29 -13.82 5.31 26.97
N PHE A 30 -14.38 6.52 27.03
CA PHE A 30 -13.78 7.73 26.43
C PHE A 30 -12.45 8.10 27.11
N PHE A 31 -12.39 8.06 28.45
CA PHE A 31 -11.16 8.31 29.22
C PHE A 31 -10.12 7.17 29.07
N CYS A 32 -10.55 5.92 28.87
CA CYS A 32 -9.64 4.81 28.55
C CYS A 32 -9.02 4.98 27.15
N ASN A 33 -9.83 5.29 26.14
CA ASN A 33 -9.36 5.51 24.77
C ASN A 33 -8.47 6.76 24.66
N LEU A 34 -8.78 7.82 25.40
CA LEU A 34 -7.95 9.03 25.45
C LEU A 34 -6.60 8.79 26.15
N LYS A 35 -6.56 7.94 27.19
CA LYS A 35 -5.30 7.51 27.81
C LYS A 35 -4.47 6.61 26.89
N PHE A 36 -5.11 5.76 26.08
CA PHE A 36 -4.41 4.92 25.10
C PHE A 36 -3.83 5.75 23.94
N LEU A 37 -4.55 6.78 23.48
CA LEU A 37 -4.09 7.75 22.47
C LEU A 37 -2.96 8.64 23.00
N LEU A 38 -3.03 9.08 24.26
CA LEU A 38 -1.95 9.84 24.88
C LEU A 38 -0.73 8.94 25.17
N PHE A 39 -0.94 7.66 25.49
CA PHE A 39 0.15 6.70 25.68
C PHE A 39 0.82 6.35 24.34
N SER A 40 0.06 6.15 23.26
CA SER A 40 0.62 5.95 21.93
C SER A 40 1.39 7.19 21.45
N MET A 41 0.83 8.40 21.60
CA MET A 41 1.52 9.66 21.28
C MET A 41 2.76 9.89 22.14
N SER A 42 2.76 9.48 23.41
CA SER A 42 3.95 9.53 24.26
C SER A 42 5.01 8.51 23.85
N CYS A 43 4.61 7.34 23.33
CA CYS A 43 5.52 6.34 22.75
C CYS A 43 6.08 6.78 21.39
N PHE A 44 5.33 7.54 20.58
CA PHE A 44 5.82 8.17 19.34
C PHE A 44 6.81 9.34 19.58
N HIS A 45 6.91 9.84 20.81
CA HIS A 45 7.89 10.87 21.20
C HIS A 45 9.03 10.35 22.09
N ILE A 46 9.09 9.04 22.35
CA ILE A 46 10.32 8.42 22.84
C ILE A 46 11.26 8.36 21.62
N SER A 47 11.99 9.46 21.40
CA SER A 47 13.26 9.41 20.71
C SER A 47 14.14 8.42 21.47
N TYR A 48 14.09 7.16 21.07
CA TYR A 48 15.02 6.13 21.52
C TYR A 48 16.39 6.58 21.00
N LYS A 49 17.10 7.37 21.81
CA LYS A 49 18.51 7.67 21.58
C LYS A 49 19.29 6.38 21.80
N HIS A 50 19.21 5.46 20.84
CA HIS A 50 20.23 4.46 20.67
C HIS A 50 21.50 5.20 20.24
N THR A 51 22.30 5.62 21.22
CA THR A 51 23.73 5.89 21.00
C THR A 51 24.42 4.55 20.77
N LEU A 52 24.19 3.98 19.57
CA LEU A 52 25.04 2.92 19.04
C LEU A 52 26.35 3.59 18.65
N ASN A 53 27.33 3.48 19.53
CA ASN A 53 28.70 3.95 19.32
C ASN A 53 29.45 2.97 18.39
N VAL A 54 28.88 2.75 17.20
CA VAL A 54 29.54 2.11 16.07
C VAL A 54 30.19 3.25 15.28
N PRO A 55 31.44 3.15 14.81
CA PRO A 55 32.00 4.18 13.93
C PRO A 55 31.00 4.41 12.81
N SER A 56 30.53 5.66 12.69
CA SER A 56 29.54 6.06 11.70
C SER A 56 30.01 5.55 10.33
N LYS A 57 29.41 4.44 9.88
CA LYS A 57 29.30 4.19 8.45
C LYS A 57 28.59 5.43 7.91
N ASN A 58 29.05 5.98 6.79
CA ASN A 58 28.41 7.16 6.20
C ASN A 58 27.03 6.74 5.69
N LEU A 59 26.03 6.72 6.59
CA LEU A 59 24.67 6.26 6.33
C LEU A 59 23.99 7.16 5.32
N THR A 60 24.31 8.46 5.32
CA THR A 60 23.88 9.41 4.30
C THR A 60 24.35 8.99 2.91
N LEU A 61 25.64 8.64 2.76
CA LEU A 61 26.17 8.14 1.49
C LEU A 61 25.52 6.81 1.10
N ALA A 62 25.38 5.88 2.04
CA ALA A 62 24.77 4.58 1.79
C ALA A 62 23.30 4.71 1.33
N LEU A 63 22.53 5.59 1.98
CA LEU A 63 21.15 5.89 1.62
C LEU A 63 21.06 6.57 0.24
N SER A 64 21.90 7.57 -0.02
CA SER A 64 21.97 8.23 -1.33
C SER A 64 22.26 7.23 -2.46
N GLN A 65 23.21 6.32 -2.23
CA GLN A 65 23.53 5.23 -3.17
C GLN A 65 22.37 4.23 -3.33
N ALA A 66 21.66 3.91 -2.24
CA ALA A 66 20.48 3.05 -2.30
C ALA A 66 19.32 3.70 -3.08
N LEU A 67 19.17 5.02 -3.04
CA LEU A 67 18.17 5.71 -3.85
C LEU A 67 18.57 5.76 -5.34
N ILE A 68 19.86 5.94 -5.65
CA ILE A 68 20.39 5.88 -7.03
C ILE A 68 20.12 4.51 -7.68
N PHE A 69 20.07 3.42 -6.91
CA PHE A 69 19.72 2.10 -7.43
C PHE A 69 18.37 2.10 -8.17
N PHE A 70 17.36 2.82 -7.67
CA PHE A 70 16.06 2.89 -8.34
C PHE A 70 16.13 3.59 -9.70
N TYR A 71 16.98 4.61 -9.86
CA TYR A 71 17.26 5.19 -11.19
C TYR A 71 17.91 4.18 -12.14
N ALA A 72 18.74 3.28 -11.60
CA ALA A 72 19.34 2.21 -12.39
C ALA A 72 18.35 1.09 -12.73
N GLN A 73 17.18 1.02 -12.08
CA GLN A 73 16.08 0.10 -12.40
C GLN A 73 14.96 0.76 -13.22
N ASN A 74 14.95 2.09 -13.34
CA ASN A 74 13.96 2.84 -14.13
C ASN A 74 14.21 2.67 -15.63
N TRP A 75 13.15 2.65 -16.43
CA TRP A 75 13.24 2.45 -17.88
C TRP A 75 13.39 3.77 -18.67
N MET A 76 13.01 4.92 -18.10
CA MET A 76 13.30 6.26 -18.63
C MET A 76 14.00 7.07 -17.55
N LEU A 77 15.01 7.81 -17.97
CA LEU A 77 15.79 8.66 -17.09
C LEU A 77 15.39 10.11 -17.28
N PRO A 78 15.12 10.86 -16.19
CA PRO A 78 15.12 12.31 -16.27
C PRO A 78 16.42 12.78 -16.91
N LYS A 79 16.37 13.84 -17.73
CA LYS A 79 17.54 14.39 -18.44
C LYS A 79 18.76 14.67 -17.53
N ASN A 80 18.51 14.87 -16.23
CA ASN A 80 19.51 15.11 -15.20
C ASN A 80 19.82 13.90 -14.31
N SER A 81 19.47 12.68 -14.72
CA SER A 81 19.72 11.46 -13.93
C SER A 81 21.20 11.31 -13.53
N PRO A 82 21.49 10.91 -12.28
CA PRO A 82 22.85 10.60 -11.86
C PRO A 82 23.41 9.35 -12.56
N VAL A 83 22.54 8.48 -13.09
CA VAL A 83 22.91 7.27 -13.82
C VAL A 83 23.12 7.60 -15.30
N LYS A 84 24.37 7.54 -15.76
CA LYS A 84 24.74 7.90 -17.16
C LYS A 84 24.80 6.72 -18.13
N PHE A 85 24.77 5.49 -17.63
CA PHE A 85 24.90 4.27 -18.43
C PHE A 85 23.57 3.64 -18.84
N ARG A 86 22.45 4.21 -18.37
CA ARG A 86 21.09 3.81 -18.74
C ARG A 86 20.55 4.77 -19.81
N GLY A 87 19.60 4.32 -20.60
CA GLY A 87 18.85 5.11 -21.58
C GLY A 87 17.37 4.74 -21.57
N ASP A 88 16.60 5.38 -22.46
CA ASP A 88 15.17 5.11 -22.57
C ASP A 88 14.93 3.70 -23.14
N SER A 89 14.06 2.94 -22.49
CA SER A 89 13.75 1.55 -22.88
C SER A 89 12.28 1.23 -22.66
N ARG A 90 11.56 0.68 -23.64
CA ARG A 90 10.18 0.18 -23.44
C ARG A 90 9.08 1.25 -23.23
N LEU A 91 9.20 2.36 -23.96
CA LEU A 91 8.14 3.39 -24.17
C LEU A 91 6.81 2.85 -24.72
N LEU A 92 6.73 1.57 -25.09
CA LEU A 92 5.58 0.95 -25.75
C LEU A 92 5.05 -0.27 -24.99
N ASP A 93 5.53 -0.52 -23.76
CA ASP A 93 5.01 -1.61 -22.93
C ASP A 93 3.49 -1.41 -22.71
N GLY A 94 2.70 -2.45 -22.97
CA GLY A 94 1.24 -2.41 -22.89
C GLY A 94 0.51 -1.87 -24.13
N ASN A 95 1.24 -1.35 -25.12
CA ASN A 95 0.67 -0.88 -26.39
C ASN A 95 0.62 -1.98 -27.48
N SER A 96 0.55 -3.26 -27.09
CA SER A 96 0.55 -4.40 -28.02
C SER A 96 -0.76 -5.18 -27.95
N GLY A 97 -1.49 -5.25 -29.07
CA GLY A 97 -2.72 -6.06 -29.20
C GLY A 97 -4.02 -5.24 -29.16
N ASN A 98 -5.10 -5.86 -28.67
CA ASN A 98 -6.46 -5.27 -28.62
C ASN A 98 -6.76 -4.51 -27.31
N SER A 99 -5.83 -4.52 -26.35
CA SER A 99 -5.94 -3.81 -25.07
C SER A 99 -4.84 -2.76 -25.03
N HIS A 100 -5.19 -1.49 -25.17
CA HIS A 100 -4.26 -0.38 -25.02
C HIS A 100 -4.22 0.06 -23.56
N VAL A 101 -3.29 -0.50 -22.80
CA VAL A 101 -2.99 -0.03 -21.44
C VAL A 101 -1.60 0.59 -21.47
N ASP A 102 -1.49 1.85 -21.10
CA ASP A 102 -0.19 2.52 -21.03
C ASP A 102 0.58 2.00 -19.82
N LEU A 103 1.49 1.04 -20.02
CA LEU A 103 2.29 0.48 -18.94
C LEU A 103 3.69 1.07 -18.92
N GLU A 104 3.83 2.28 -19.45
CA GLU A 104 4.95 3.14 -19.18
C GLU A 104 5.10 3.35 -17.66
N GLY A 105 6.32 3.21 -17.12
CA GLY A 105 6.63 3.42 -15.69
C GLY A 105 7.24 2.20 -14.98
N GLY A 106 7.30 2.26 -13.66
CA GLY A 106 7.66 1.12 -12.79
C GLY A 106 9.15 0.77 -12.79
N PHE A 107 9.48 -0.32 -12.10
CA PHE A 107 10.85 -0.79 -11.91
C PHE A 107 11.07 -2.17 -12.54
N TYR A 108 12.25 -2.38 -13.11
CA TYR A 108 12.70 -3.73 -13.39
C TYR A 108 12.92 -4.50 -12.09
N TYR A 109 12.44 -5.74 -12.06
CA TYR A 109 12.45 -6.57 -10.86
C TYR A 109 13.86 -6.79 -10.31
N SER A 110 14.80 -7.15 -11.19
CA SER A 110 16.13 -7.57 -10.79
C SER A 110 17.13 -7.30 -11.92
N SER A 111 18.04 -8.25 -12.18
CA SER A 111 18.96 -8.21 -13.32
C SER A 111 18.30 -8.56 -14.66
N ASN A 112 17.04 -9.01 -14.65
CA ASN A 112 16.24 -9.20 -15.85
C ASN A 112 15.36 -7.96 -16.08
N ASN A 113 14.79 -7.86 -17.28
CA ASN A 113 13.96 -6.73 -17.66
C ASN A 113 12.46 -6.99 -17.39
N ILE A 114 12.14 -7.94 -16.53
CA ILE A 114 10.75 -8.25 -16.15
C ILE A 114 10.24 -7.16 -15.22
N LYS A 115 8.98 -6.75 -15.43
CA LYS A 115 8.24 -5.89 -14.51
C LYS A 115 7.20 -6.72 -13.77
N PHE A 116 7.42 -6.89 -12.46
CA PHE A 116 6.45 -7.46 -11.56
C PHE A 116 5.79 -6.34 -10.75
N SER A 117 4.46 -6.31 -10.81
CA SER A 117 3.66 -5.28 -10.15
C SER A 117 3.77 -5.39 -8.64
N PHE A 118 3.66 -6.60 -8.07
CA PHE A 118 3.95 -6.89 -6.65
C PHE A 118 5.24 -6.22 -6.15
N THR A 119 6.35 -6.41 -6.87
CA THR A 119 7.63 -5.79 -6.48
C THR A 119 7.55 -4.26 -6.51
N THR A 120 6.94 -3.68 -7.54
CA THR A 120 6.81 -2.22 -7.64
C THR A 120 5.92 -1.66 -6.53
N THR A 121 4.81 -2.32 -6.26
CA THR A 121 3.88 -1.99 -5.20
C THR A 121 4.55 -2.01 -3.83
N TYR A 122 5.24 -3.11 -3.51
CA TYR A 122 6.04 -3.24 -2.29
C TYR A 122 7.08 -2.11 -2.14
N ILE A 123 7.83 -1.81 -3.21
CA ILE A 123 8.82 -0.72 -3.21
C ILE A 123 8.15 0.62 -2.88
N VAL A 124 7.03 0.92 -3.54
CA VAL A 124 6.29 2.18 -3.36
C VAL A 124 5.75 2.29 -1.94
N THR A 125 5.16 1.24 -1.38
CA THR A 125 4.70 1.30 0.01
C THR A 125 5.87 1.50 0.96
N LEU A 126 6.91 0.68 0.86
CA LEU A 126 8.01 0.72 1.83
C LEU A 126 8.72 2.08 1.82
N LEU A 127 9.01 2.62 0.63
CA LEU A 127 9.59 3.96 0.50
C LEU A 127 8.64 5.04 1.04
N SER A 128 7.34 4.93 0.76
CA SER A 128 6.34 5.87 1.27
C SER A 128 6.26 5.85 2.79
N TRP A 129 6.19 4.67 3.39
CA TRP A 129 6.16 4.51 4.84
C TRP A 129 7.42 5.07 5.49
N ILE A 130 8.61 4.77 4.95
CA ILE A 130 9.87 5.32 5.46
C ILE A 130 9.88 6.85 5.37
N VAL A 131 9.35 7.45 4.30
CA VAL A 131 9.26 8.91 4.17
C VAL A 131 8.24 9.50 5.15
N ILE A 132 7.13 8.82 5.42
CA ILE A 132 6.15 9.25 6.43
C ILE A 132 6.80 9.28 7.83
N GLU A 133 7.55 8.24 8.19
CA GLU A 133 8.18 8.12 9.53
C GLU A 133 9.39 9.05 9.69
N TYR A 134 10.20 9.21 8.64
CA TYR A 134 11.50 9.88 8.70
C TYR A 134 11.58 11.13 7.82
N HIS A 135 10.45 11.77 7.52
CA HIS A 135 10.34 12.94 6.64
C HIS A 135 11.45 13.98 6.86
N GLU A 136 11.56 14.46 8.10
CA GLU A 136 12.54 15.49 8.49
C GLU A 136 13.98 15.01 8.29
N LYS A 137 14.27 13.71 8.47
CA LYS A 137 15.62 13.16 8.26
C LYS A 137 16.01 13.11 6.79
N TYR A 138 15.06 12.79 5.91
CA TYR A 138 15.28 12.87 4.47
C TYR A 138 15.44 14.32 4.01
N ALA A 139 14.73 15.27 4.63
CA ALA A 139 14.89 16.69 4.37
C ALA A 139 16.27 17.20 4.82
N ASP A 140 16.68 16.87 6.05
CA ASP A 140 17.97 17.25 6.65
C ASP A 140 19.18 16.86 5.78
N ILE A 141 19.11 15.69 5.13
CA ILE A 141 20.19 15.17 4.27
C ILE A 141 20.04 15.54 2.79
N GLY A 142 18.98 16.26 2.41
CA GLY A 142 18.74 16.69 1.04
C GLY A 142 18.22 15.60 0.08
N GLU A 143 17.75 14.47 0.60
CA GLU A 143 17.28 13.31 -0.19
C GLU A 143 15.75 13.22 -0.28
N LEU A 144 15.00 14.09 0.41
CA LEU A 144 13.53 14.06 0.41
C LEU A 144 12.93 14.16 -0.99
N LYS A 145 13.42 15.08 -1.82
CA LYS A 145 12.93 15.21 -3.20
C LYS A 145 13.27 13.96 -4.01
N HIS A 146 14.47 13.43 -3.85
CA HIS A 146 14.95 12.26 -4.59
C HIS A 146 14.10 11.02 -4.30
N VAL A 147 13.83 10.72 -3.03
CA VAL A 147 12.95 9.60 -2.67
C VAL A 147 11.50 9.85 -3.10
N LYS A 148 10.99 11.09 -3.02
CA LYS A 148 9.65 11.43 -3.54
C LYS A 148 9.57 11.22 -5.05
N ASP A 149 10.58 11.62 -5.82
CA ASP A 149 10.61 11.38 -7.27
C ASP A 149 10.56 9.87 -7.61
N ILE A 150 11.23 9.03 -6.81
CA ILE A 150 11.18 7.56 -6.94
C ILE A 150 9.79 7.01 -6.59
N ILE A 151 9.20 7.45 -5.48
CA ILE A 151 7.85 7.05 -5.07
C ILE A 151 6.85 7.42 -6.17
N LYS A 152 6.91 8.67 -6.65
CA LYS A 152 6.03 9.18 -7.70
C LYS A 152 6.13 8.35 -8.98
N TRP A 153 7.35 7.97 -9.36
CA TRP A 153 7.58 7.13 -10.53
C TRP A 153 6.88 5.77 -10.44
N GLY A 154 6.97 5.13 -9.28
CA GLY A 154 6.28 3.87 -9.04
C GLY A 154 4.75 4.05 -8.94
N SER A 155 4.26 5.06 -8.25
CA SER A 155 2.82 5.29 -8.10
C SER A 155 2.15 5.71 -9.40
N ASP A 156 2.81 6.50 -10.25
CA ASP A 156 2.29 6.83 -11.60
C ASP A 156 2.11 5.56 -12.44
N TYR A 157 3.05 4.62 -12.36
CA TYR A 157 2.90 3.30 -12.99
C TYR A 157 1.73 2.51 -12.43
N LEU A 158 1.57 2.48 -11.10
CA LEU A 158 0.48 1.77 -10.43
C LEU A 158 -0.90 2.36 -10.75
N LEU A 159 -1.00 3.67 -10.99
CA LEU A 159 -2.23 4.32 -11.44
C LEU A 159 -2.66 3.83 -12.84
N ASN A 160 -1.71 3.49 -13.70
CA ASN A 160 -2.01 3.05 -15.06
C ASN A 160 -2.66 1.66 -15.15
N PHE A 161 -2.65 0.89 -14.07
CA PHE A 161 -3.34 -0.41 -14.02
C PHE A 161 -4.87 -0.25 -13.96
N PHE A 162 -5.37 0.95 -13.64
CA PHE A 162 -6.80 1.19 -13.51
C PHE A 162 -7.28 2.13 -14.60
N PRO A 163 -7.93 1.61 -15.66
CA PRO A 163 -8.48 2.46 -16.69
C PRO A 163 -9.63 3.35 -16.14
N PRO A 164 -9.85 4.55 -16.70
CA PRO A 164 -10.80 5.51 -16.18
C PRO A 164 -12.26 5.05 -16.24
N GLN A 165 -13.06 5.58 -15.29
CA GLN A 165 -14.51 5.50 -14.93
C GLN A 165 -15.51 4.64 -15.73
N ASN A 166 -15.30 4.30 -17.01
CA ASN A 166 -16.23 3.50 -17.84
C ASN A 166 -15.71 2.10 -18.16
N ALA A 167 -14.54 1.75 -17.66
CA ALA A 167 -13.90 0.48 -17.92
C ALA A 167 -14.34 -0.57 -16.88
N THR A 168 -15.16 -1.53 -17.30
CA THR A 168 -15.37 -2.81 -16.62
C THR A 168 -14.14 -3.73 -16.73
N SER A 169 -12.94 -3.15 -16.81
CA SER A 169 -11.73 -3.85 -17.21
C SER A 169 -11.02 -4.45 -16.01
N ASP A 170 -11.29 -5.74 -15.83
CA ASP A 170 -10.45 -6.76 -15.21
C ASP A 170 -8.97 -6.62 -15.63
N ALA A 171 -8.09 -5.83 -14.98
CA ALA A 171 -6.69 -5.75 -15.42
C ALA A 171 -5.64 -5.36 -14.37
N ILE A 172 -5.05 -6.33 -13.70
CA ILE A 172 -3.77 -6.17 -13.02
C ILE A 172 -2.70 -6.90 -13.82
N ILE A 173 -1.65 -6.21 -14.23
CA ILE A 173 -0.81 -6.65 -15.34
C ILE A 173 0.58 -7.12 -14.89
N PHE A 174 1.09 -8.21 -15.44
CA PHE A 174 2.50 -8.59 -15.36
C PHE A 174 3.07 -8.84 -16.75
N THR A 175 4.31 -8.42 -17.02
CA THR A 175 4.93 -8.68 -18.34
C THR A 175 5.86 -9.89 -18.25
N SER A 176 5.47 -11.05 -18.80
CA SER A 176 6.41 -12.18 -18.91
C SER A 176 6.08 -13.06 -20.11
N ASN A 177 7.04 -13.24 -21.02
CA ASN A 177 6.97 -14.32 -22.01
C ASN A 177 7.79 -15.51 -21.51
N GLU A 178 7.15 -16.67 -21.36
CA GLU A 178 7.82 -17.90 -20.91
C GLU A 178 7.93 -18.96 -22.01
N THR A 179 7.60 -18.64 -23.27
CA THR A 179 7.74 -19.63 -24.33
C THR A 179 9.22 -19.89 -24.60
N GLN A 180 9.71 -21.09 -24.21
CA GLN A 180 11.12 -21.48 -24.27
C GLN A 180 11.74 -21.37 -25.68
N ASN A 181 10.92 -21.40 -26.72
CA ASN A 181 11.36 -21.35 -28.11
C ASN A 181 11.42 -19.93 -28.72
N THR A 182 11.10 -18.88 -27.96
CA THR A 182 11.26 -17.50 -28.43
C THR A 182 12.13 -16.67 -27.48
N PRO A 183 12.95 -15.73 -28.01
CA PRO A 183 13.66 -14.74 -27.21
C PRO A 183 12.71 -14.03 -26.22
N ASN A 184 13.09 -13.96 -24.95
CA ASN A 184 12.33 -13.34 -23.86
C ASN A 184 13.25 -12.85 -22.73
N ASP A 185 12.64 -12.27 -21.69
CA ASP A 185 13.33 -11.73 -20.51
C ASP A 185 14.16 -12.72 -19.69
N ILE A 186 13.87 -14.02 -19.81
CA ILE A 186 14.54 -15.07 -19.02
C ILE A 186 15.74 -15.63 -19.80
N ASN A 187 15.62 -15.79 -21.13
CA ASN A 187 16.64 -16.45 -21.95
C ASN A 187 17.55 -15.49 -22.74
N CYS A 188 17.28 -14.18 -22.74
CA CYS A 188 18.10 -13.19 -23.44
C CYS A 188 18.86 -12.28 -22.47
N TRP A 189 20.18 -12.38 -22.50
CA TRP A 189 21.07 -11.46 -21.78
C TRP A 189 21.41 -10.23 -22.63
N GLN A 190 20.69 -9.13 -22.43
CA GLN A 190 20.92 -7.87 -23.15
C GLN A 190 20.51 -6.67 -22.31
N ARG A 191 21.00 -5.49 -22.71
CA ARG A 191 20.58 -4.22 -22.10
C ARG A 191 19.09 -3.99 -22.33
N SER A 192 18.44 -3.29 -21.40
CA SER A 192 17.03 -2.94 -21.51
C SER A 192 16.69 -2.12 -22.76
N GLU A 193 17.65 -1.35 -23.24
CA GLU A 193 17.54 -0.43 -24.37
C GLU A 193 17.62 -1.17 -25.72
N ASP A 194 18.28 -2.34 -25.78
CA ASP A 194 18.51 -3.12 -27.01
C ASP A 194 17.44 -4.19 -27.24
N MET A 195 16.41 -4.17 -26.42
CA MET A 195 15.53 -5.29 -26.19
C MET A 195 14.51 -5.37 -27.34
N THR A 196 14.57 -6.39 -28.20
CA THR A 196 13.77 -6.46 -29.46
C THR A 196 12.64 -7.49 -29.45
N TYR A 197 12.58 -8.36 -28.45
CA TYR A 197 11.54 -9.38 -28.34
C TYR A 197 10.19 -8.80 -27.85
N GLN A 198 9.13 -9.55 -28.14
CA GLN A 198 7.77 -9.30 -27.68
C GLN A 198 7.66 -9.48 -26.16
N ARG A 199 7.02 -8.51 -25.50
CA ARG A 199 6.76 -8.50 -24.06
C ARG A 199 5.26 -8.57 -23.80
N PRO A 200 4.69 -9.77 -23.70
CA PRO A 200 3.27 -9.94 -23.49
C PRO A 200 2.90 -9.42 -22.11
N VAL A 201 1.80 -8.69 -22.08
CA VAL A 201 1.06 -8.31 -20.89
C VAL A 201 0.15 -9.46 -20.51
N SER A 202 0.32 -9.98 -19.31
CA SER A 202 -0.61 -10.89 -18.69
C SER A 202 -1.50 -10.11 -17.76
N GLN A 203 -2.79 -10.38 -17.80
CA GLN A 203 -3.84 -9.62 -17.15
C GLN A 203 -4.55 -10.52 -16.14
N CYS A 204 -4.51 -10.13 -14.87
CA CYS A 204 -5.35 -10.66 -13.83
C CYS A 204 -6.65 -9.86 -13.82
N GLY A 205 -7.79 -10.54 -13.85
CA GLY A 205 -9.07 -9.84 -13.73
C GLY A 205 -9.38 -9.44 -12.30
N SER A 206 -10.64 -9.17 -12.01
CA SER A 206 -11.21 -8.91 -10.67
C SER A 206 -10.89 -9.98 -9.61
N THR A 207 -10.19 -11.05 -9.97
CA THR A 207 -9.82 -12.21 -9.14
C THR A 207 -8.40 -12.18 -8.58
N ALA A 208 -7.72 -11.02 -8.61
CA ALA A 208 -6.42 -10.81 -7.96
C ALA A 208 -6.56 -9.80 -6.82
N SER A 209 -7.26 -10.21 -5.75
CA SER A 209 -7.52 -9.36 -4.58
C SER A 209 -6.24 -9.04 -3.80
N ASP A 210 -5.28 -9.96 -3.78
CA ASP A 210 -3.94 -9.81 -3.22
C ASP A 210 -3.19 -8.61 -3.84
N LEU A 211 -2.98 -8.62 -5.15
CA LEU A 211 -2.25 -7.55 -5.83
C LEU A 211 -3.08 -6.25 -5.86
N ALA A 212 -4.41 -6.35 -5.94
CA ALA A 212 -5.26 -5.18 -5.84
C ALA A 212 -5.08 -4.48 -4.47
N GLY A 213 -5.06 -5.26 -3.39
CA GLY A 213 -4.89 -4.77 -2.04
C GLY A 213 -3.53 -4.12 -1.80
N GLU A 214 -2.45 -4.74 -2.28
CA GLU A 214 -1.13 -4.09 -2.22
C GLU A 214 -1.15 -2.77 -3.01
N ILE A 215 -1.82 -2.68 -4.16
CA ILE A 215 -1.85 -1.41 -4.92
C ILE A 215 -2.64 -0.34 -4.17
N VAL A 216 -3.76 -0.71 -3.53
CA VAL A 216 -4.52 0.19 -2.63
C VAL A 216 -3.59 0.72 -1.55
N GLU A 217 -2.84 -0.16 -0.91
CA GLU A 217 -1.86 0.16 0.13
C GLU A 217 -0.80 1.15 -0.36
N ALA A 218 -0.10 0.83 -1.46
CA ALA A 218 0.98 1.63 -2.00
C ALA A 218 0.53 3.04 -2.40
N LEU A 219 -0.61 3.15 -3.08
CA LEU A 219 -1.16 4.44 -3.50
C LEU A 219 -1.71 5.24 -2.30
N SER A 220 -2.30 4.56 -1.31
CA SER A 220 -2.75 5.21 -0.07
C SER A 220 -1.58 5.79 0.72
N ALA A 221 -0.51 5.01 0.92
CA ALA A 221 0.72 5.48 1.56
C ALA A 221 1.36 6.64 0.77
N THR A 222 1.36 6.56 -0.57
CA THR A 222 1.84 7.63 -1.44
C THR A 222 1.05 8.92 -1.25
N SER A 223 -0.29 8.84 -1.14
CA SER A 223 -1.13 10.04 -0.96
C SER A 223 -0.71 10.85 0.29
N LEU A 224 -0.31 10.16 1.36
CA LEU A 224 0.18 10.79 2.59
C LEU A 224 1.52 11.51 2.38
N VAL A 225 2.44 10.91 1.64
CA VAL A 225 3.74 11.52 1.27
C VAL A 225 3.56 12.77 0.41
N PHE A 226 2.53 12.78 -0.44
CA PHE A 226 2.22 13.86 -1.37
C PHE A 226 1.06 14.75 -0.91
N LYS A 227 0.73 14.75 0.38
CA LYS A 227 -0.38 15.54 0.94
C LYS A 227 -0.34 17.04 0.60
N GLU A 228 0.85 17.61 0.42
CA GLU A 228 1.03 19.01 0.00
C GLU A 228 0.71 19.25 -1.49
N ASP A 229 0.88 18.24 -2.35
CA ASP A 229 0.35 18.23 -3.71
C ASP A 229 -1.10 17.73 -3.67
N THR A 230 -2.00 18.63 -3.28
CA THR A 230 -3.40 18.29 -3.01
C THR A 230 -4.09 17.64 -4.20
N LYS A 231 -3.71 18.01 -5.43
CA LYS A 231 -4.30 17.42 -6.63
C LYS A 231 -3.86 15.96 -6.75
N TYR A 232 -2.54 15.72 -6.74
CA TYR A 232 -2.02 14.36 -6.88
C TYR A 232 -2.45 13.44 -5.74
N SER A 233 -2.42 13.95 -4.49
CA SER A 233 -2.91 13.21 -3.32
C SER A 233 -4.38 12.81 -3.45
N ASN A 234 -5.25 13.71 -3.95
CA ASN A 234 -6.67 13.40 -4.12
C ASN A 234 -6.91 12.41 -5.27
N ASP A 235 -6.18 12.55 -6.38
CA ASP A 235 -6.25 11.62 -7.52
C ASP A 235 -5.88 10.19 -7.07
N LEU A 236 -4.85 10.05 -6.22
CA LEU A 236 -4.45 8.77 -5.61
C LEU A 236 -5.55 8.20 -4.70
N VAL A 237 -6.11 9.01 -3.80
CA VAL A 237 -7.17 8.58 -2.89
C VAL A 237 -8.41 8.10 -3.68
N GLU A 238 -8.85 8.86 -4.68
CA GLU A 238 -10.00 8.47 -5.51
C GLU A 238 -9.76 7.14 -6.24
N ALA A 239 -8.54 6.92 -6.73
CA ALA A 239 -8.17 5.65 -7.35
C ALA A 239 -8.22 4.50 -6.34
N THR A 240 -7.68 4.69 -5.14
CA THR A 240 -7.64 3.67 -4.09
C THR A 240 -9.02 3.28 -3.56
N GLU A 241 -9.94 4.23 -3.36
CA GLU A 241 -11.29 3.92 -2.88
C GLU A 241 -12.06 3.06 -3.89
N LYS A 242 -11.93 3.36 -5.19
CA LYS A 242 -12.54 2.56 -6.26
C LYS A 242 -11.93 1.17 -6.34
N LEU A 243 -10.61 1.07 -6.21
CA LEU A 243 -9.92 -0.22 -6.25
C LEU A 243 -10.29 -1.08 -5.05
N PHE A 244 -10.35 -0.50 -3.87
CA PHE A 244 -10.78 -1.17 -2.65
C PHE A 244 -12.19 -1.76 -2.81
N GLU A 245 -13.14 -1.02 -3.42
CA GLU A 245 -14.48 -1.55 -3.69
C GLU A 245 -14.52 -2.75 -4.65
N ILE A 246 -13.50 -2.91 -5.49
CA ILE A 246 -13.36 -4.05 -6.41
C ILE A 246 -12.66 -5.21 -5.68
N ALA A 247 -11.54 -4.93 -5.01
CA ALA A 247 -10.73 -5.90 -4.28
C ALA A 247 -11.53 -6.56 -3.15
N SER A 248 -12.29 -5.78 -2.37
CA SER A 248 -13.04 -6.25 -1.21
C SER A 248 -14.21 -7.17 -1.56
N LYS A 249 -14.62 -7.25 -2.84
CA LYS A 249 -15.76 -8.05 -3.30
C LYS A 249 -15.37 -9.45 -3.76
N VAL A 250 -14.07 -9.73 -3.94
CA VAL A 250 -13.61 -10.96 -4.58
C VAL A 250 -12.71 -11.74 -3.64
N ASP A 251 -13.19 -12.93 -3.27
CA ASP A 251 -12.50 -13.90 -2.43
C ASP A 251 -11.70 -14.87 -3.31
N SER A 252 -10.64 -14.36 -3.97
CA SER A 252 -9.76 -15.20 -4.78
C SER A 252 -8.40 -14.58 -5.04
N THR A 253 -7.36 -15.40 -4.99
CA THR A 253 -6.03 -15.07 -5.50
C THR A 253 -5.89 -15.57 -6.94
N ARG A 254 -5.28 -14.74 -7.80
CA ARG A 254 -4.72 -15.18 -9.08
C ARG A 254 -3.29 -14.67 -9.15
N ASP A 255 -2.40 -15.54 -8.70
CA ASP A 255 -1.00 -15.21 -8.50
C ASP A 255 -0.24 -15.04 -9.83
N ALA A 256 0.85 -14.27 -9.76
CA ALA A 256 1.99 -14.40 -10.65
C ALA A 256 2.74 -15.73 -10.35
N ARG A 257 2.02 -16.85 -10.46
CA ARG A 257 2.23 -18.20 -9.88
C ARG A 257 3.60 -18.87 -9.99
N LYS A 258 4.58 -18.31 -10.68
CA LYS A 258 5.91 -18.92 -10.84
C LYS A 258 7.06 -18.20 -10.13
N PHE A 259 6.92 -16.91 -9.88
CA PHE A 259 8.01 -16.10 -9.30
C PHE A 259 7.67 -15.56 -7.92
N TYR A 260 6.39 -15.23 -7.70
CA TYR A 260 5.87 -14.68 -6.45
C TYR A 260 4.54 -15.34 -6.16
N ASN A 261 4.50 -16.11 -5.07
CA ASN A 261 3.38 -16.95 -4.75
C ASN A 261 2.79 -16.47 -3.44
N SER A 262 1.69 -15.72 -3.54
CA SER A 262 0.89 -15.35 -2.38
C SER A 262 0.48 -16.60 -1.60
N THR A 263 0.62 -16.55 -0.27
CA THR A 263 0.17 -17.63 0.62
C THR A 263 -1.17 -17.32 1.31
N GLY A 264 -1.68 -16.10 1.10
CA GLY A 264 -2.94 -15.55 1.60
C GLY A 264 -3.19 -14.15 1.02
N PHE A 265 -4.41 -13.64 1.15
CA PHE A 265 -4.77 -12.26 0.77
C PHE A 265 -5.37 -11.49 1.95
N GLU A 266 -5.61 -12.17 3.08
CA GLU A 266 -6.35 -11.62 4.20
C GLU A 266 -5.55 -10.58 4.99
N ASP A 267 -4.23 -10.74 5.04
CA ASP A 267 -3.30 -9.73 5.56
C ASP A 267 -3.28 -8.48 4.68
N GLU A 268 -3.29 -8.63 3.35
CA GLU A 268 -3.43 -7.52 2.42
C GLU A 268 -4.75 -6.78 2.62
N LEU A 269 -5.87 -7.48 2.85
CA LEU A 269 -7.17 -6.83 3.15
C LEU A 269 -7.15 -6.04 4.47
N LEU A 270 -6.46 -6.51 5.50
CA LEU A 270 -6.33 -5.78 6.75
C LEU A 270 -5.47 -4.53 6.55
N TRP A 271 -4.38 -4.68 5.81
CA TRP A 271 -3.37 -3.66 5.59
C TRP A 271 -3.85 -2.56 4.64
N GLU A 272 -4.53 -2.91 3.54
CA GLU A 272 -5.12 -1.95 2.60
C GLU A 272 -6.12 -1.02 3.31
N GLY A 273 -7.01 -1.57 4.15
CA GLY A 273 -8.02 -0.79 4.86
C GLY A 273 -7.41 0.09 5.94
N THR A 274 -6.26 -0.31 6.49
CA THR A 274 -5.50 0.48 7.47
C THR A 274 -4.86 1.69 6.78
N TRP A 275 -4.18 1.49 5.65
CA TRP A 275 -3.59 2.60 4.90
C TRP A 275 -4.62 3.53 4.30
N LEU A 276 -5.73 3.00 3.80
CA LEU A 276 -6.83 3.80 3.26
C LEU A 276 -7.52 4.61 4.38
N PHE A 277 -7.63 4.06 5.59
CA PHE A 277 -8.03 4.82 6.77
C PHE A 277 -7.06 5.97 7.06
N PHE A 278 -5.74 5.74 7.02
CA PHE A 278 -4.78 6.82 7.25
C PHE A 278 -4.87 7.90 6.17
N ALA A 279 -5.05 7.53 4.90
CA ALA A 279 -5.17 8.45 3.78
C ALA A 279 -6.45 9.31 3.85
N THR A 280 -7.60 8.71 4.22
CA THR A 280 -8.91 9.37 4.13
C THR A 280 -9.45 9.89 5.47
N GLY A 281 -9.03 9.31 6.59
CA GLY A 281 -9.64 9.49 7.90
C GLY A 281 -11.03 8.83 8.06
N ASN A 282 -11.51 8.06 7.07
CA ASN A 282 -12.81 7.42 7.11
C ASN A 282 -12.78 6.16 7.99
N THR A 283 -13.44 6.23 9.15
CA THR A 283 -13.48 5.15 10.14
C THR A 283 -14.11 3.85 9.63
N SER A 284 -14.82 3.88 8.50
CA SER A 284 -15.40 2.68 7.88
C SER A 284 -14.32 1.70 7.42
N PHE A 285 -13.19 2.19 6.91
CA PHE A 285 -12.05 1.35 6.51
C PHE A 285 -11.35 0.74 7.73
N LEU A 286 -11.20 1.50 8.82
CA LEU A 286 -10.69 0.96 10.08
C LEU A 286 -11.62 -0.13 10.64
N ASN A 287 -12.94 0.06 10.55
CA ASN A 287 -13.91 -0.94 10.98
C ASN A 287 -13.83 -2.21 10.10
N TYR A 288 -13.65 -2.06 8.80
CA TYR A 288 -13.41 -3.18 7.88
C TYR A 288 -12.19 -4.01 8.32
N SER A 289 -11.03 -3.36 8.52
CA SER A 289 -9.78 -4.02 8.93
C SER A 289 -9.84 -4.66 10.32
N THR A 290 -10.62 -4.10 11.25
CA THR A 290 -10.63 -4.56 12.66
C THR A 290 -11.77 -5.52 13.02
N THR A 291 -12.89 -5.48 12.29
CA THR A 291 -14.08 -6.30 12.62
C THR A 291 -14.48 -7.25 11.50
N GLY A 292 -14.27 -6.88 10.23
CA GLY A 292 -14.67 -7.69 9.08
C GLY A 292 -13.67 -8.80 8.77
N THR A 293 -12.40 -8.45 8.62
CA THR A 293 -11.33 -9.36 8.13
C THR A 293 -10.36 -9.82 9.22
N TYR A 294 -10.36 -9.18 10.40
CA TYR A 294 -9.44 -9.50 11.49
C TYR A 294 -9.56 -10.96 11.98
N ASN A 295 -10.78 -11.44 12.22
CA ASN A 295 -11.00 -12.78 12.77
C ASN A 295 -10.62 -13.90 11.78
N SER A 296 -10.83 -13.68 10.47
CA SER A 296 -10.39 -14.63 9.44
C SER A 296 -8.87 -14.64 9.28
N SER A 297 -8.23 -13.47 9.39
CA SER A 297 -6.76 -13.33 9.31
C SER A 297 -6.07 -14.01 10.49
N VAL A 298 -6.51 -13.74 11.72
CA VAL A 298 -5.96 -14.35 12.95
C VAL A 298 -6.17 -15.88 12.96
N ALA A 299 -7.27 -16.38 12.41
CA ALA A 299 -7.52 -17.81 12.34
C ALA A 299 -6.60 -18.55 11.35
N LYS A 300 -6.03 -17.86 10.37
CA LYS A 300 -5.13 -18.41 9.34
C LYS A 300 -3.65 -18.11 9.60
N GLU A 301 -3.33 -17.28 10.58
CA GLU A 301 -1.95 -17.00 11.02
C GLU A 301 -1.23 -18.29 11.44
N LYS A 302 -0.15 -18.65 10.74
CA LYS A 302 0.70 -19.79 11.12
C LYS A 302 1.41 -19.48 12.43
N SER A 303 1.64 -20.50 13.27
CA SER A 303 2.36 -20.34 14.55
C SER A 303 3.78 -19.80 14.40
N SER A 304 4.42 -19.99 13.23
CA SER A 304 5.71 -19.41 12.86
C SER A 304 5.68 -17.90 12.59
N ASN A 305 4.50 -17.36 12.27
CA ASN A 305 4.30 -15.99 11.79
C ASN A 305 3.79 -15.08 12.92
N LYS A 306 3.68 -15.62 14.14
CA LYS A 306 3.05 -14.93 15.27
C LYS A 306 3.82 -13.67 15.68
N GLY A 307 3.21 -12.51 15.47
CA GLY A 307 3.82 -11.20 15.76
C GLY A 307 4.82 -10.71 14.72
N VAL A 308 4.88 -11.37 13.56
CA VAL A 308 5.61 -10.89 12.38
C VAL A 308 4.56 -10.33 11.41
N PHE A 309 4.57 -9.01 11.21
CA PHE A 309 3.84 -8.41 10.09
C PHE A 309 4.55 -8.85 8.81
N LEU A 310 3.90 -9.74 8.08
CA LEU A 310 4.43 -10.23 6.81
C LEU A 310 3.86 -9.35 5.71
N LEU A 311 4.76 -8.76 4.95
CA LEU A 311 4.51 -8.45 3.55
C LEU A 311 4.93 -9.75 2.84
N GLU A 312 4.06 -10.76 2.83
CA GLU A 312 4.38 -12.09 2.30
C GLU A 312 4.32 -12.05 0.75
N GLN A 313 5.46 -12.28 0.08
CA GLN A 313 5.59 -12.50 -1.37
C GLN A 313 5.84 -13.97 -1.70
#